data_AF-A0A7X7EWV3-F1
#
_entry.id   AF-A0A7X7EWV3-F1
#
_cell.length_a   1.000
_cell.length_b   1.000
_cell.length_c   1.000
_cell.angle_alpha   90.00
_cell.angle_beta   90.00
_cell.angle_gamma   90.00
#
_symmetry.space_group_name_H-M   'P 1'
#
loop_
_entity.id
_entity.type
_entity.pdbx_description
1 polymer ?
#
loop_
_entity_poly.entity_id
_entity_poly.type
_entity_poly.pdbx_seq_one_letter_code
_entity_poly.pdbx_strand_id
1 'polypeptide(L)'
;GKLVFVIILQPSSDILKMFDRLWVLDRGGYMIYDGDPVDAIVYFKTETSQANAAESECPTCGNVETQEILQIVEAKVVDPDGRRGQERQVSPVEWYHRYRQKMEPALTGRPEMKPLPPSNFKIPGRIKQIRTFVRRNLVRKYADKQYLVINLLEPPLLAFILAFVSKYISDGVYLFSDNKSYPVFLFMSVVVALFLGLTVSAEEIFRDRKILEREKYLNISRSSYLYSKINFLFGLSAVQTLMYVVIAQQILDVQGMMWRHWLILFTTACFGNMVGLNISAGMRSVISIYILIPLVLVPQLLLGGAMIRFDDLHHSLTRKVYVPVLGDVMTTRWSYEAMAVEQFRSNRYMKPYFETEMMISRYDWQSAFLVPELKRKSRECAWAAGRPEYLEVYRSNLIKLETHIGELSKEAGLDPAQAMRVIKKEPFTTDASYIVNDYLDSLQKVIRVIYLRHSAARDSITRSIVARTGQDELVNIRTANHNNELADMVLSRTVQKKLYDTDKRIIQKSDPVLMLPGSRTGRAHFYAPFKMIGNLRISTLWFNMMVVWLMNIFLFVTLYFNLLNLFISLIERIKIPGFGSDRVVPPWELIK
;
A
#
# COMPACT_ATOMS: atom_id res chain seq x y z
N GLY A 1 -47.24 -2.10 -21.35
CA GLY A 1 -47.00 -3.50 -20.97
C GLY A 1 -45.53 -3.70 -20.60
N LYS A 2 -45.17 -4.90 -20.12
CA LYS A 2 -43.78 -5.34 -19.96
C LYS A 2 -43.49 -6.38 -21.05
N LEU A 3 -42.34 -6.27 -21.72
CA LEU A 3 -41.86 -7.30 -22.63
C LEU A 3 -40.97 -8.25 -21.82
N VAL A 4 -41.27 -9.54 -21.84
CA VAL A 4 -40.56 -10.56 -21.06
C VAL A 4 -39.96 -11.57 -22.02
N PHE A 5 -38.64 -11.73 -21.97
CA PHE A 5 -37.93 -12.81 -22.65
C PHE A 5 -37.51 -13.84 -21.61
N VAL A 6 -37.83 -15.11 -21.87
CA VAL A 6 -37.46 -16.22 -21.00
C VAL A 6 -36.72 -17.25 -21.84
N ILE A 7 -35.60 -17.75 -21.30
CA ILE A 7 -34.92 -18.93 -21.83
C ILE A 7 -35.30 -20.08 -20.91
N ILE A 8 -36.02 -21.06 -21.43
CA ILE A 8 -36.49 -22.22 -20.66
C ILE A 8 -35.88 -23.51 -21.21
N LEU A 9 -35.43 -24.37 -20.31
CA LEU A 9 -35.00 -25.72 -20.63
C LEU A 9 -36.14 -26.66 -20.22
N GLN A 10 -36.72 -27.39 -21.18
CA GLN A 10 -37.77 -28.41 -20.95
C GLN A 10 -38.99 -27.88 -20.15
N PRO A 11 -39.82 -26.99 -20.74
CA PRO A 11 -41.03 -26.50 -20.07
C PRO A 11 -42.03 -27.63 -19.83
N SER A 12 -42.83 -27.57 -18.76
CA SER A 12 -44.04 -28.39 -18.67
C SER A 12 -45.10 -27.90 -19.66
N SER A 13 -46.10 -28.73 -19.98
CA SER A 13 -47.19 -28.34 -20.87
C SER A 13 -47.89 -27.05 -20.40
N ASP A 14 -48.23 -26.98 -19.11
CA ASP A 14 -48.90 -25.80 -18.54
C ASP A 14 -48.07 -24.53 -18.73
N ILE A 15 -46.75 -24.60 -18.52
CA ILE A 15 -45.86 -23.44 -18.69
C ILE A 15 -45.73 -23.06 -20.16
N LEU A 16 -45.63 -24.04 -21.07
CA LEU A 16 -45.50 -23.76 -22.50
C LEU A 16 -46.73 -22.99 -23.01
N LYS A 17 -47.93 -23.37 -22.57
CA LYS A 17 -49.20 -22.71 -22.92
C LYS A 17 -49.34 -21.29 -22.37
N MET A 18 -48.52 -20.88 -21.39
CA MET A 18 -48.57 -19.53 -20.82
C MET A 18 -47.80 -18.49 -21.65
N PHE A 19 -47.02 -18.90 -22.64
CA PHE A 19 -46.24 -17.97 -23.47
C PHE A 19 -47.07 -17.43 -24.63
N ASP A 20 -46.97 -16.12 -24.89
CA ASP A 20 -47.61 -15.51 -26.06
C ASP A 20 -46.92 -15.88 -27.38
N ARG A 21 -45.63 -16.22 -27.32
CA ARG A 21 -44.79 -16.51 -28.49
C ARG A 21 -43.58 -17.35 -28.09
N LEU A 22 -43.28 -18.38 -28.86
CA LEU A 22 -42.15 -19.29 -28.68
C LEU A 22 -41.11 -19.10 -29.78
N TRP A 23 -39.84 -18.99 -29.38
CA TRP A 23 -38.68 -19.04 -30.27
C TRP A 23 -37.90 -20.32 -30.02
N VAL A 24 -37.58 -21.05 -31.08
CA VAL A 24 -36.74 -22.25 -31.00
C VAL A 24 -35.47 -22.04 -31.81
N LEU A 25 -34.33 -22.24 -31.17
CA LEU A 25 -32.99 -22.08 -31.74
C LEU A 25 -32.27 -23.43 -31.74
N ASP A 26 -31.73 -23.85 -32.89
CA ASP A 26 -30.90 -25.06 -33.01
C ASP A 26 -29.39 -24.73 -32.86
N ARG A 27 -28.56 -25.78 -32.82
CA ARG A 27 -27.09 -25.71 -32.75
C ARG A 27 -26.53 -24.73 -33.77
N GLY A 28 -25.69 -23.81 -33.30
CA GLY A 28 -25.14 -22.72 -34.11
C GLY A 28 -25.94 -21.42 -34.04
N GLY A 29 -27.07 -21.40 -33.31
CA GLY A 29 -27.90 -20.20 -33.14
C GLY A 29 -28.87 -19.97 -34.31
N TYR A 30 -29.18 -21.02 -35.07
CA TYR A 30 -30.15 -20.96 -36.17
C TYR A 30 -31.57 -20.92 -35.64
N MET A 31 -32.37 -19.94 -36.07
CA MET A 31 -33.79 -19.87 -35.73
C MET A 31 -34.59 -20.89 -36.55
N ILE A 32 -35.33 -21.76 -35.88
CA ILE A 32 -36.06 -22.85 -36.56
C ILE A 32 -37.58 -22.77 -36.34
N TYR A 33 -38.04 -21.92 -35.42
CA TYR A 33 -39.46 -21.66 -35.18
C TYR A 33 -39.66 -20.29 -34.51
N ASP A 34 -40.70 -19.57 -34.94
CA ASP A 34 -41.15 -18.31 -34.35
C ASP A 34 -42.69 -18.18 -34.44
N GLY A 35 -43.40 -18.54 -33.37
CA GLY A 35 -44.87 -18.61 -33.42
C GLY A 35 -45.54 -18.96 -32.10
N ASP A 36 -46.77 -19.45 -32.16
CA ASP A 36 -47.53 -19.90 -30.98
C ASP A 36 -46.90 -21.17 -30.36
N PRO A 37 -46.71 -21.23 -29.03
CA PRO A 37 -46.05 -22.38 -28.41
C PRO A 37 -46.72 -23.74 -28.66
N VAL A 38 -48.05 -23.78 -28.81
CA VAL A 38 -48.84 -25.01 -29.02
C VAL A 38 -48.73 -25.47 -30.47
N ASP A 39 -48.71 -24.52 -31.41
CA ASP A 39 -48.55 -24.80 -32.85
C ASP A 39 -47.14 -25.29 -33.22
N ALA A 40 -46.16 -25.12 -32.32
CA ALA A 40 -44.79 -25.58 -32.55
C ALA A 40 -44.72 -27.09 -32.82
N ILE A 41 -45.48 -27.90 -32.08
CA ILE A 41 -45.51 -29.36 -32.28
C ILE A 41 -46.06 -29.70 -33.65
N VAL A 42 -47.15 -29.05 -34.05
CA VAL A 42 -47.79 -29.23 -35.36
C VAL A 42 -46.81 -28.90 -36.48
N TYR A 43 -46.08 -27.79 -36.36
CA TYR A 43 -45.06 -27.40 -37.33
C TYR A 43 -43.98 -28.49 -37.49
N PHE A 44 -43.34 -28.90 -36.39
CA PHE A 44 -42.23 -29.85 -36.47
C PHE A 44 -42.67 -31.24 -36.95
N LYS A 45 -43.86 -31.71 -36.55
CA LYS A 45 -44.44 -32.96 -37.05
C LYS A 45 -44.76 -32.90 -38.55
N THR A 46 -45.30 -31.76 -39.01
CA THR A 46 -45.63 -31.56 -40.42
C THR A 46 -44.36 -31.52 -41.29
N GLU A 47 -43.30 -30.83 -40.83
CA GLU A 47 -42.04 -30.77 -41.58
C GLU A 47 -41.29 -32.12 -41.63
N THR A 48 -41.53 -33.02 -40.69
CA THR A 48 -40.92 -34.36 -40.65
C THR A 48 -41.86 -35.48 -41.09
N SER A 49 -43.06 -35.15 -41.59
CA SER A 49 -44.08 -36.09 -42.05
C SER A 49 -44.45 -37.17 -41.02
N GLN A 50 -44.54 -36.79 -39.74
CA GLN A 50 -44.92 -37.72 -38.67
C GLN A 50 -46.44 -37.98 -38.63
N ALA A 51 -46.84 -39.12 -38.07
CA ALA A 51 -48.25 -39.44 -37.83
C ALA A 51 -48.89 -38.42 -36.86
N ASN A 52 -50.18 -38.14 -37.05
CA ASN A 52 -50.94 -37.17 -36.25
C ASN A 52 -50.35 -35.75 -36.25
N ALA A 53 -49.76 -35.31 -37.37
CA ALA A 53 -49.14 -33.98 -37.46
C ALA A 53 -50.10 -32.80 -37.18
N ALA A 54 -51.41 -33.00 -37.32
CA ALA A 54 -52.42 -31.98 -37.02
C ALA A 54 -52.83 -31.93 -35.53
N GLU A 55 -52.40 -32.88 -34.70
CA GLU A 55 -52.72 -32.91 -33.27
C GLU A 55 -51.69 -32.09 -32.48
N SER A 56 -52.12 -30.95 -31.93
CA SER A 56 -51.30 -30.08 -31.08
C SER A 56 -51.31 -30.46 -29.60
N GLU A 57 -52.39 -31.10 -29.13
CA GLU A 57 -52.57 -31.52 -27.74
C GLU A 57 -53.15 -32.93 -27.67
N CYS A 58 -52.92 -33.63 -26.57
CA CYS A 58 -53.55 -34.93 -26.33
C CYS A 58 -55.08 -34.78 -26.25
N PRO A 59 -55.87 -35.49 -27.09
CA PRO A 59 -57.33 -35.36 -27.11
C PRO A 59 -58.03 -35.75 -25.79
N THR A 60 -57.37 -36.57 -24.95
CA THR A 60 -57.95 -37.10 -23.71
C THR A 60 -57.68 -36.20 -22.50
N CYS A 61 -56.52 -35.56 -22.44
CA CYS A 61 -56.10 -34.80 -21.25
C CYS A 61 -55.64 -33.36 -21.54
N GLY A 62 -55.63 -32.92 -22.80
CA GLY A 62 -55.20 -31.58 -23.19
C GLY A 62 -53.71 -31.30 -22.96
N ASN A 63 -52.89 -32.32 -22.68
CA ASN A 63 -51.47 -32.14 -22.42
C ASN A 63 -50.68 -31.99 -23.73
N VAL A 64 -49.70 -31.09 -23.74
CA VAL A 64 -48.77 -30.84 -24.85
C VAL A 64 -47.44 -31.50 -24.54
N GLU A 65 -46.98 -32.43 -25.38
CA GLU A 65 -45.71 -33.14 -25.18
C GLU A 65 -44.53 -32.26 -25.59
N THR A 66 -44.08 -31.42 -24.66
CA THR A 66 -43.07 -30.38 -24.92
C THR A 66 -41.70 -30.94 -25.32
N GLN A 67 -41.39 -32.18 -24.93
CA GLN A 67 -40.13 -32.83 -25.32
C GLN A 67 -40.11 -33.23 -26.78
N GLU A 68 -41.28 -33.42 -27.40
CA GLU A 68 -41.41 -33.89 -28.77
C GLU A 68 -40.74 -32.92 -29.76
N ILE A 69 -40.83 -31.61 -29.52
CA ILE A 69 -40.13 -30.58 -30.30
C ILE A 69 -38.62 -30.87 -30.38
N LEU A 70 -37.99 -31.11 -29.23
CA LEU A 70 -36.55 -31.39 -29.16
C LEU A 70 -36.22 -32.77 -29.74
N GLN A 71 -37.07 -33.77 -29.51
CA GLN A 71 -36.88 -35.11 -30.06
C GLN A 71 -36.93 -35.12 -31.59
N ILE A 72 -37.83 -34.34 -32.21
CA ILE A 72 -37.94 -34.19 -33.66
C ILE A 72 -36.71 -33.48 -34.21
N VAL A 73 -36.29 -32.37 -33.60
CA VAL A 73 -35.13 -31.59 -34.06
C VAL A 73 -33.82 -32.38 -33.93
N GLU A 74 -33.70 -33.23 -32.90
CA GLU A 74 -32.52 -34.06 -32.66
C GLU A 74 -32.62 -35.49 -33.23
N ALA A 75 -33.68 -35.80 -33.99
CA ALA A 75 -33.89 -37.12 -34.59
C ALA A 75 -32.68 -37.51 -35.46
N LYS A 76 -32.22 -38.76 -35.33
CA LYS A 76 -31.07 -39.28 -36.07
C LYS A 76 -31.50 -40.15 -37.24
N VAL A 77 -30.66 -40.20 -38.28
CA VAL A 77 -30.85 -41.12 -39.40
C VAL A 77 -30.89 -42.56 -38.85
N VAL A 78 -31.83 -43.36 -39.32
CA VAL A 78 -31.96 -44.77 -38.94
C VAL A 78 -31.47 -45.62 -40.10
N ASP A 79 -30.51 -46.49 -39.84
CA ASP A 79 -29.97 -47.43 -40.81
C ASP A 79 -31.01 -48.53 -41.14
N PRO A 80 -30.88 -49.25 -42.27
CA PRO A 80 -31.80 -50.33 -42.65
C PRO A 80 -31.98 -51.43 -41.59
N ASP A 81 -30.99 -51.62 -40.72
CA ASP A 81 -31.04 -52.55 -39.58
C ASP A 81 -31.78 -52.00 -38.34
N GLY A 82 -32.42 -50.83 -38.46
CA GLY A 82 -33.15 -50.15 -37.36
C GLY A 82 -32.24 -49.48 -36.33
N ARG A 83 -30.93 -49.39 -36.59
CA ARG A 83 -29.97 -48.75 -35.69
C ARG A 83 -29.93 -47.25 -35.95
N ARG A 84 -29.95 -46.44 -34.89
CA ARG A 84 -29.83 -44.98 -34.99
C ARG A 84 -28.36 -44.63 -35.26
N GLY A 85 -28.09 -43.99 -36.40
CA GLY A 85 -26.78 -43.49 -36.79
C GLY A 85 -26.28 -42.35 -35.90
N GLN A 86 -25.15 -41.73 -36.29
CA GLN A 86 -24.59 -40.58 -35.56
C GLN A 86 -25.13 -39.23 -36.07
N GLU A 87 -25.50 -39.17 -37.36
CA GLU A 87 -25.95 -37.95 -38.02
C GLU A 87 -27.44 -37.68 -37.78
N ARG A 88 -27.80 -36.40 -37.70
CA ARG A 88 -29.20 -35.97 -37.58
C ARG A 88 -29.92 -36.17 -38.91
N GLN A 89 -31.20 -36.51 -38.83
CA GLN A 89 -32.09 -36.67 -39.99
C GLN A 89 -32.23 -35.36 -40.78
N VAL A 90 -32.32 -34.23 -40.08
CA VAL A 90 -32.38 -32.88 -40.67
C VAL A 90 -31.27 -32.05 -40.04
N SER A 91 -30.47 -31.39 -40.88
CA SER A 91 -29.36 -30.56 -40.39
C SER A 91 -29.87 -29.22 -39.83
N PRO A 92 -29.14 -28.56 -38.90
CA PRO A 92 -29.54 -27.25 -38.39
C PRO A 92 -29.71 -26.18 -39.48
N VAL A 93 -28.88 -26.24 -40.53
CA VAL A 93 -28.95 -25.33 -41.68
C VAL A 93 -30.20 -25.57 -42.50
N GLU A 94 -30.59 -26.83 -42.68
CA GLU A 94 -31.81 -27.20 -43.39
C GLU A 94 -33.07 -26.76 -42.63
N TRP A 95 -33.11 -26.97 -41.31
CA TRP A 95 -34.18 -26.43 -40.46
C TRP A 95 -34.30 -24.90 -40.58
N TYR A 96 -33.17 -24.19 -40.58
CA TYR A 96 -33.15 -22.75 -40.79
C TYR A 96 -33.73 -22.35 -42.15
N HIS A 97 -33.39 -23.08 -43.22
CA HIS A 97 -33.96 -22.81 -44.55
C HIS A 97 -35.48 -23.02 -44.59
N ARG A 98 -35.99 -24.07 -43.93
CA ARG A 98 -37.44 -24.32 -43.82
C ARG A 98 -38.15 -23.21 -43.06
N TYR A 99 -37.56 -22.74 -41.94
CA TYR A 99 -38.04 -21.59 -41.20
C TYR A 99 -38.11 -20.33 -42.06
N ARG A 100 -37.03 -20.00 -42.78
CA ARG A 100 -36.97 -18.81 -43.65
C ARG A 100 -38.01 -18.81 -44.75
N GLN A 101 -38.35 -19.97 -45.29
CA GLN A 101 -39.33 -20.08 -46.37
C GLN A 101 -40.78 -19.99 -45.87
N LYS A 102 -41.07 -20.51 -44.67
CA LYS A 102 -42.45 -20.71 -44.20
C LYS A 102 -42.88 -19.79 -43.06
N MET A 103 -41.95 -19.27 -42.26
CA MET A 103 -42.25 -18.59 -41.00
C MET A 103 -41.56 -17.25 -40.82
N GLU A 104 -40.41 -17.00 -41.47
CA GLU A 104 -39.70 -15.73 -41.30
C GLU A 104 -40.60 -14.55 -41.70
N PRO A 105 -40.96 -13.65 -40.76
CA PRO A 105 -41.87 -12.57 -41.06
C PRO A 105 -41.19 -11.57 -42.02
N ALA A 106 -41.88 -11.23 -43.11
CA ALA A 106 -41.44 -10.19 -44.02
C ALA A 106 -41.60 -8.82 -43.34
N LEU A 107 -40.52 -8.31 -42.76
CA LEU A 107 -40.52 -6.98 -42.13
C LEU A 107 -40.62 -5.88 -43.20
N THR A 108 -41.82 -5.37 -43.44
CA THR A 108 -42.06 -4.24 -44.35
C THR A 108 -42.00 -2.91 -43.61
N GLY A 109 -40.98 -2.11 -43.93
CA GLY A 109 -40.85 -0.74 -43.43
C GLY A 109 -40.33 -0.61 -41.98
N ARG A 110 -40.18 0.64 -41.53
CA ARG A 110 -39.82 0.95 -40.15
C ARG A 110 -41.10 0.99 -39.30
N PRO A 111 -41.20 0.21 -38.22
CA PRO A 111 -42.38 0.25 -37.36
C PRO A 111 -42.53 1.64 -36.72
N GLU A 112 -43.78 2.06 -36.50
CA GLU A 112 -44.08 3.30 -35.81
C GLU A 112 -43.53 3.26 -34.37
N MET A 113 -42.64 4.19 -34.03
CA MET A 113 -42.05 4.27 -32.68
C MET A 113 -43.07 4.86 -31.70
N LYS A 114 -43.80 3.99 -31.00
CA LYS A 114 -44.63 4.39 -29.85
C LYS A 114 -43.75 4.82 -28.67
N PRO A 115 -44.18 5.82 -27.88
CA PRO A 115 -43.45 6.20 -26.68
C PRO A 115 -43.35 5.00 -25.72
N LEU A 116 -42.13 4.71 -25.26
CA LEU A 116 -41.91 3.64 -24.30
C LEU A 116 -42.61 3.96 -22.97
N PRO A 117 -43.20 2.97 -22.29
CA PRO A 117 -43.76 3.19 -20.96
C PRO A 117 -42.66 3.68 -20.01
N PRO A 118 -42.98 4.62 -19.08
CA PRO A 118 -41.99 5.11 -18.13
C PRO A 118 -41.47 3.94 -17.28
N SER A 119 -40.14 3.80 -17.23
CA SER A 119 -39.52 2.79 -16.37
C SER A 119 -39.64 3.19 -14.91
N ASN A 120 -40.17 2.28 -14.09
CA ASN A 120 -40.17 2.44 -12.63
C ASN A 120 -38.78 2.24 -12.02
N PHE A 121 -37.79 1.80 -12.81
CA PHE A 121 -36.44 1.59 -12.34
C PHE A 121 -35.65 2.90 -12.34
N LYS A 122 -35.33 3.41 -11.15
CA LYS A 122 -34.44 4.57 -10.96
C LYS A 122 -33.22 4.15 -10.17
N ILE A 123 -32.03 4.36 -10.73
CA ILE A 123 -30.77 4.11 -10.04
C ILE A 123 -30.64 5.13 -8.90
N PRO A 124 -30.48 4.70 -7.64
CA PRO A 124 -30.35 5.61 -6.51
C PRO A 124 -29.06 6.44 -6.62
N GLY A 125 -29.05 7.65 -6.05
CA GLY A 125 -27.84 8.49 -6.03
C GLY A 125 -26.66 7.85 -5.27
N ARG A 126 -25.44 8.26 -5.60
CA ARG A 126 -24.18 7.66 -5.10
C ARG A 126 -24.09 7.59 -3.57
N ILE A 127 -24.50 8.64 -2.85
CA ILE A 127 -24.45 8.68 -1.37
C ILE A 127 -25.41 7.64 -0.76
N LYS A 128 -26.61 7.50 -1.34
CA LYS A 128 -27.58 6.49 -0.91
C LYS A 128 -27.04 5.07 -1.15
N GLN A 129 -26.33 4.85 -2.26
CA GLN A 129 -25.65 3.58 -2.54
C GLN A 129 -24.57 3.29 -1.49
N ILE A 130 -23.69 4.26 -1.17
CA ILE A 130 -22.66 4.10 -0.13
C ILE A 130 -23.29 3.69 1.20
N ARG A 131 -24.32 4.41 1.66
CA ARG A 131 -25.00 4.09 2.93
C ARG A 131 -25.58 2.68 2.95
N THR A 132 -26.22 2.27 1.84
CA THR A 132 -26.77 0.92 1.70
C THR A 132 -25.67 -0.14 1.74
N PHE A 133 -24.55 0.07 1.03
CA PHE A 133 -23.44 -0.86 1.04
C PHE A 133 -22.76 -0.97 2.41
N VAL A 134 -22.57 0.15 3.12
CA VAL A 134 -22.03 0.15 4.49
C VAL A 134 -22.97 -0.62 5.41
N ARG A 135 -24.28 -0.34 5.36
CA ARG A 135 -25.28 -1.06 6.16
C ARG A 135 -25.27 -2.56 5.85
N ARG A 136 -25.25 -2.94 4.57
CA ARG A 136 -25.18 -4.34 4.13
C ARG A 136 -23.94 -5.02 4.69
N ASN A 137 -22.78 -4.37 4.60
CA ASN A 137 -21.52 -4.94 5.08
C ASN A 137 -21.56 -5.14 6.60
N LEU A 138 -21.99 -4.12 7.34
CA LEU A 138 -22.15 -4.21 8.80
C LEU A 138 -23.09 -5.34 9.20
N VAL A 139 -24.29 -5.41 8.62
CA VAL A 139 -25.27 -6.46 8.96
C VAL A 139 -24.72 -7.87 8.67
N ARG A 140 -24.04 -8.06 7.53
CA ARG A 140 -23.40 -9.35 7.21
C ARG A 140 -22.33 -9.72 8.24
N LYS A 141 -21.51 -8.76 8.66
CA LYS A 141 -20.43 -9.01 9.62
C LYS A 141 -20.93 -9.20 11.05
N TYR A 142 -21.95 -8.44 11.47
CA TYR A 142 -22.59 -8.64 12.78
C TYR A 142 -23.28 -10.00 12.91
N ALA A 143 -23.80 -10.55 11.80
CA ALA A 143 -24.32 -11.91 11.79
C ALA A 143 -23.21 -12.97 11.97
N ASP A 144 -21.99 -12.68 11.48
CA ASP A 144 -20.83 -13.55 11.62
C ASP A 144 -20.05 -13.24 12.91
N LYS A 145 -20.58 -13.76 14.03
CA LYS A 145 -19.98 -13.56 15.36
C LYS A 145 -18.56 -14.10 15.44
N GLN A 146 -18.28 -15.25 14.81
CA GLN A 146 -16.95 -15.86 14.85
C GLN A 146 -15.92 -14.94 14.17
N TYR A 147 -16.23 -14.41 12.99
CA TYR A 147 -15.38 -13.45 12.32
C TYR A 147 -15.12 -12.20 13.18
N LEU A 148 -16.16 -11.60 13.77
CA LEU A 148 -15.99 -10.40 14.58
C LEU A 148 -15.16 -10.65 15.85
N VAL A 149 -15.43 -11.75 16.57
CA VAL A 149 -14.69 -12.10 17.78
C VAL A 149 -13.21 -12.29 17.48
N ILE A 150 -12.88 -13.06 16.43
CA ILE A 150 -11.48 -13.30 16.05
C ILE A 150 -10.79 -11.97 15.71
N ASN A 151 -11.38 -11.15 14.84
CA ASN A 151 -10.76 -9.89 14.41
C ASN A 151 -10.64 -8.85 15.53
N LEU A 152 -11.53 -8.85 16.52
CA LEU A 152 -11.46 -7.93 17.65
C LEU A 152 -10.55 -8.42 18.78
N LEU A 153 -10.40 -9.74 18.95
CA LEU A 153 -9.55 -10.35 19.99
C LEU A 153 -8.09 -10.49 19.56
N GLU A 154 -7.84 -10.67 18.26
CA GLU A 154 -6.50 -10.83 17.71
C GLU A 154 -5.56 -9.65 18.04
N PRO A 155 -5.92 -8.36 17.81
CA PRO A 155 -5.03 -7.24 18.16
C PRO A 155 -4.72 -7.13 19.66
N PRO A 156 -5.69 -7.21 20.60
CA PRO A 156 -5.44 -7.32 22.04
C PRO A 156 -4.47 -8.44 22.41
N LEU A 157 -4.65 -9.62 21.84
CA LEU A 157 -3.82 -10.78 22.14
C LEU A 157 -2.38 -10.58 21.65
N LEU A 158 -2.20 -10.09 20.41
CA LEU A 158 -0.89 -9.77 19.86
C LEU A 158 -0.21 -8.63 20.64
N ALA A 159 -0.97 -7.62 21.07
CA ALA A 159 -0.46 -6.56 21.94
C ALA A 159 0.04 -7.11 23.26
N PHE A 160 -0.76 -7.98 23.91
CA PHE A 160 -0.38 -8.62 25.16
C PHE A 160 0.90 -9.43 25.01
N ILE A 161 0.96 -10.34 24.04
CA ILE A 161 2.12 -11.21 23.81
C ILE A 161 3.36 -10.36 23.54
N LEU A 162 3.29 -9.42 22.60
CA LEU A 162 4.46 -8.64 22.19
C LEU A 162 4.94 -7.72 23.32
N ALA A 163 4.02 -7.03 24.00
CA ALA A 163 4.37 -6.13 25.10
C ALA A 163 4.92 -6.91 26.30
N PHE A 164 4.35 -8.06 26.63
CA PHE A 164 4.83 -8.92 27.72
C PHE A 164 6.23 -9.44 27.43
N VAL A 165 6.48 -9.99 26.23
CA VAL A 165 7.81 -10.47 25.82
C VAL A 165 8.84 -9.33 25.75
N SER A 166 8.39 -8.12 25.43
CA SER A 166 9.25 -6.94 25.35
C SER A 166 9.39 -6.18 26.68
N LYS A 167 8.78 -6.65 27.77
CA LYS A 167 8.89 -6.02 29.09
C LYS A 167 10.17 -6.49 29.77
N TYR A 168 11.28 -5.85 29.46
CA TYR A 168 12.55 -6.12 30.13
C TYR A 168 12.58 -5.52 31.54
N ILE A 169 12.91 -6.33 32.54
CA ILE A 169 12.99 -5.95 33.96
C ILE A 169 14.46 -6.06 34.40
N SER A 170 15.01 -5.01 35.01
CA SER A 170 16.33 -5.02 35.64
C SER A 170 16.17 -5.06 37.15
N ASP A 171 16.96 -5.88 37.86
CA ASP A 171 17.03 -5.87 39.33
C ASP A 171 15.65 -6.00 40.04
N GLY A 172 14.71 -6.73 39.43
CA GLY A 172 13.37 -6.96 39.97
C GLY A 172 12.40 -5.78 39.85
N VAL A 173 12.82 -4.63 39.31
CA VAL A 173 11.98 -3.42 39.15
C VAL A 173 11.87 -3.05 37.68
N TYR A 174 10.66 -2.77 37.22
CA TYR A 174 10.46 -2.30 35.85
C TYR A 174 10.72 -0.80 35.76
N LEU A 175 11.74 -0.42 34.99
CA LEU A 175 12.01 0.97 34.60
C LEU A 175 11.92 1.09 33.08
N PHE A 176 11.04 1.96 32.60
CA PHE A 176 10.88 2.19 31.17
C PHE A 176 12.20 2.65 30.51
N SER A 177 13.02 3.41 31.24
CA SER A 177 14.33 3.85 30.75
C SER A 177 15.29 2.73 30.40
N ASP A 178 15.22 1.62 31.11
CA ASP A 178 16.17 0.52 31.02
C ASP A 178 15.65 -0.62 30.14
N ASN A 179 14.45 -0.47 29.58
CA ASN A 179 13.86 -1.47 28.71
C ASN A 179 14.59 -1.57 27.36
N LYS A 180 15.52 -2.52 27.25
CA LYS A 180 16.31 -2.79 26.04
C LYS A 180 15.49 -3.28 24.84
N SER A 181 14.34 -3.90 25.09
CA SER A 181 13.52 -4.47 24.00
C SER A 181 12.59 -3.46 23.35
N TYR A 182 12.55 -2.22 23.84
CA TYR A 182 11.58 -1.22 23.40
C TYR A 182 11.72 -0.79 21.92
N PRO A 183 12.93 -0.56 21.35
CA PRO A 183 13.05 -0.23 19.92
C PRO A 183 12.56 -1.35 19.00
N VAL A 184 12.77 -2.60 19.39
CA VAL A 184 12.27 -3.79 18.68
C VAL A 184 10.75 -3.84 18.78
N PHE A 185 10.19 -3.59 19.97
CA PHE A 185 8.74 -3.50 20.17
C PHE A 185 8.09 -2.46 19.25
N LEU A 186 8.66 -1.26 19.12
CA LEU A 186 8.13 -0.21 18.23
C LEU A 186 8.09 -0.70 16.77
N PHE A 187 9.16 -1.36 16.32
CA PHE A 187 9.21 -1.90 14.95
C PHE A 187 8.18 -3.00 14.73
N MET A 188 8.13 -3.97 15.65
CA MET A 188 7.19 -5.09 15.57
C MET A 188 5.73 -4.61 15.67
N SER A 189 5.45 -3.52 16.40
CA SER A 189 4.12 -2.89 16.44
C SER A 189 3.67 -2.40 15.06
N VAL A 190 4.58 -1.75 14.31
CA VAL A 190 4.33 -1.31 12.93
C VAL A 190 4.02 -2.51 12.02
N VAL A 191 4.77 -3.60 12.18
CA VAL A 191 4.60 -4.83 11.42
C VAL A 191 3.25 -5.46 11.70
N VAL A 192 2.86 -5.57 12.98
CA VAL A 192 1.56 -6.10 13.40
C VAL A 192 0.43 -5.26 12.83
N ALA A 193 0.52 -3.93 12.89
CA ALA A 193 -0.50 -3.06 12.31
C ALA A 193 -0.65 -3.24 10.79
N LEU A 194 0.47 -3.37 10.08
CA LEU A 194 0.48 -3.68 8.64
C LEU A 194 -0.18 -5.05 8.36
N PHE A 195 0.19 -6.07 9.13
CA PHE A 195 -0.32 -7.44 9.01
C PHE A 195 -1.83 -7.51 9.25
N LEU A 196 -2.33 -6.88 10.31
CA LEU A 196 -3.76 -6.82 10.64
C LEU A 196 -4.56 -6.15 9.51
N GLY A 197 -4.11 -5.00 9.01
CA GLY A 197 -4.79 -4.33 7.88
C GLY A 197 -4.77 -5.16 6.59
N LEU A 198 -3.65 -5.84 6.32
CA LEU A 198 -3.49 -6.66 5.13
C LEU A 198 -4.42 -7.89 5.16
N THR A 199 -4.41 -8.65 6.25
CA THR A 199 -5.17 -9.90 6.39
C THR A 199 -6.68 -9.68 6.38
N VAL A 200 -7.17 -8.68 7.12
CA VAL A 200 -8.61 -8.36 7.23
C VAL A 200 -9.22 -7.97 5.87
N SER A 201 -8.43 -7.33 5.01
CA SER A 201 -8.90 -6.81 3.72
C SER A 201 -8.64 -7.72 2.52
N ALA A 202 -7.69 -8.66 2.64
CA ALA A 202 -7.22 -9.49 1.53
C ALA A 202 -8.29 -10.39 0.89
N GLU A 203 -9.36 -10.74 1.61
CA GLU A 203 -10.44 -11.59 1.07
C GLU A 203 -11.74 -10.82 0.75
N GLU A 204 -11.82 -9.54 1.07
CA GLU A 204 -13.10 -8.80 1.06
C GLU A 204 -13.71 -8.66 -0.34
N ILE A 205 -12.92 -8.29 -1.35
CA ILE A 205 -13.40 -8.16 -2.73
C ILE A 205 -13.52 -9.53 -3.39
N PHE A 206 -12.61 -10.45 -3.08
CA PHE A 206 -12.61 -11.81 -3.58
C PHE A 206 -13.93 -12.53 -3.26
N ARG A 207 -14.38 -12.48 -2.00
CA ARG A 207 -15.64 -13.09 -1.55
C ARG A 207 -16.88 -12.47 -2.19
N ASP A 208 -16.84 -11.18 -2.51
CA ASP A 208 -17.96 -10.46 -3.11
C ASP A 208 -18.01 -10.57 -4.65
N ARG A 209 -17.02 -11.21 -5.31
CA ARG A 209 -16.89 -11.24 -6.79
C ARG A 209 -18.17 -11.67 -7.53
N LYS A 210 -18.78 -12.80 -7.13
CA LYS A 210 -20.00 -13.32 -7.77
C LYS A 210 -21.19 -12.35 -7.65
N ILE A 211 -21.26 -11.61 -6.53
CA ILE A 211 -22.30 -10.60 -6.31
C ILE A 211 -22.03 -9.38 -7.20
N LEU A 212 -20.78 -8.93 -7.25
CA LEU A 212 -20.37 -7.79 -8.08
C LEU A 212 -20.58 -8.03 -9.58
N GLU A 213 -20.37 -9.26 -10.07
CA GLU A 213 -20.66 -9.65 -11.45
C GLU A 213 -22.15 -9.51 -11.78
N ARG A 214 -23.04 -9.90 -10.86
CA ARG A 214 -24.50 -9.73 -11.02
C ARG A 214 -24.93 -8.27 -10.90
N GLU A 215 -24.33 -7.52 -9.99
CA GLU A 215 -24.63 -6.09 -9.79
C GLU A 215 -24.17 -5.22 -10.96
N LYS A 216 -23.22 -5.69 -11.79
CA LYS A 216 -22.78 -4.99 -13.01
C LYS A 216 -23.94 -4.74 -13.99
N TYR A 217 -24.91 -5.67 -14.08
CA TYR A 217 -26.10 -5.52 -14.93
C TYR A 217 -27.06 -4.42 -14.46
N LEU A 218 -26.95 -4.00 -13.19
CA LEU A 218 -27.79 -2.96 -12.59
C LEU A 218 -27.16 -1.55 -12.69
N ASN A 219 -25.99 -1.41 -13.33
CA ASN A 219 -25.25 -0.15 -13.49
C ASN A 219 -25.01 0.61 -12.17
N ILE A 220 -24.75 -0.13 -11.08
CA ILE A 220 -24.46 0.44 -9.76
C ILE A 220 -23.03 1.01 -9.74
N SER A 221 -22.80 2.07 -8.97
CA SER A 221 -21.53 2.78 -8.95
C SER A 221 -20.44 1.96 -8.25
N ARG A 222 -19.40 1.59 -9.00
CA ARG A 222 -18.19 0.95 -8.49
C ARG A 222 -17.47 1.77 -7.42
N SER A 223 -17.37 3.09 -7.61
CA SER A 223 -16.78 3.98 -6.59
C SER A 223 -17.57 3.96 -5.29
N SER A 224 -18.90 3.94 -5.36
CA SER A 224 -19.76 3.85 -4.16
C SER A 224 -19.53 2.55 -3.38
N TYR A 225 -19.31 1.43 -4.07
CA TYR A 225 -18.91 0.16 -3.46
C TYR A 225 -17.52 0.25 -2.81
N LEU A 226 -16.51 0.75 -3.53
CA LEU A 226 -15.14 0.84 -3.02
C LEU A 226 -15.03 1.76 -1.81
N TYR A 227 -15.64 2.96 -1.86
CA TYR A 227 -15.67 3.85 -0.72
C TYR A 227 -16.38 3.22 0.48
N SER A 228 -17.50 2.53 0.27
CA SER A 228 -18.17 1.81 1.36
C SER A 228 -17.26 0.77 2.00
N LYS A 229 -16.52 0.00 1.19
CA LYS A 229 -15.64 -1.07 1.68
C LYS A 229 -14.44 -0.50 2.43
N ILE A 230 -13.79 0.52 1.88
CA ILE A 230 -12.62 1.18 2.47
C ILE A 230 -13.00 1.83 3.81
N ASN A 231 -14.11 2.58 3.87
CA ASN A 231 -14.55 3.22 5.12
C ASN A 231 -14.82 2.19 6.23
N PHE A 232 -15.44 1.05 5.89
CA PHE A 232 -15.66 -0.02 6.85
C PHE A 232 -14.33 -0.60 7.37
N LEU A 233 -13.41 -0.93 6.46
CA LEU A 233 -12.11 -1.51 6.82
C LEU A 233 -11.25 -0.55 7.65
N PHE A 234 -11.23 0.74 7.28
CA PHE A 234 -10.54 1.75 8.06
C PHE A 234 -11.16 1.91 9.45
N GLY A 235 -12.49 1.89 9.56
CA GLY A 235 -13.18 1.90 10.86
C GLY A 235 -12.82 0.70 11.73
N LEU A 236 -12.80 -0.51 11.15
CA LEU A 236 -12.39 -1.72 11.87
C LEU A 236 -10.93 -1.64 12.32
N SER A 237 -10.01 -1.27 11.43
CA SER A 237 -8.60 -1.13 11.76
C SER A 237 -8.34 -0.02 12.79
N ALA A 238 -9.11 1.06 12.79
CA ALA A 238 -9.01 2.10 13.82
C ALA A 238 -9.30 1.55 15.22
N VAL A 239 -10.33 0.70 15.34
CA VAL A 239 -10.68 0.02 16.59
C VAL A 239 -9.60 -1.00 16.97
N GLN A 240 -9.16 -1.83 16.02
CA GLN A 240 -8.12 -2.84 16.24
C GLN A 240 -6.81 -2.23 16.72
N THR A 241 -6.31 -1.19 16.06
CA THR A 241 -5.06 -0.53 16.46
C THR A 241 -5.21 0.26 17.76
N LEU A 242 -6.40 0.79 18.07
CA LEU A 242 -6.66 1.44 19.35
C LEU A 242 -6.57 0.44 20.50
N MET A 243 -7.26 -0.69 20.39
CA MET A 243 -7.20 -1.77 21.37
C MET A 243 -5.78 -2.29 21.56
N TYR A 244 -5.05 -2.46 20.46
CA TYR A 244 -3.64 -2.85 20.47
C TYR A 244 -2.78 -1.86 21.29
N VAL A 245 -2.89 -0.56 20.98
CA VAL A 245 -2.08 0.48 21.64
C VAL A 245 -2.40 0.62 23.12
N VAL A 246 -3.68 0.55 23.49
CA VAL A 246 -4.12 0.66 24.89
C VAL A 246 -3.46 -0.45 25.72
N ILE A 247 -3.58 -1.70 25.27
CA ILE A 247 -3.04 -2.85 26.01
C ILE A 247 -1.51 -2.80 26.04
N ALA A 248 -0.86 -2.56 24.90
CA ALA A 248 0.58 -2.57 24.85
C ALA A 248 1.23 -1.46 25.70
N GLN A 249 0.65 -0.25 25.71
CA GLN A 249 1.17 0.85 26.52
C GLN A 249 0.90 0.68 28.02
N GLN A 250 -0.21 0.04 28.39
CA GLN A 250 -0.47 -0.32 29.79
C GLN A 250 0.55 -1.33 30.32
N ILE A 251 0.97 -2.29 29.49
CA ILE A 251 1.96 -3.29 29.91
C ILE A 251 3.37 -2.68 29.99
N LEU A 252 3.73 -1.79 29.07
CA LEU A 252 5.05 -1.17 28.98
C LEU A 252 5.17 0.19 29.71
N ASP A 253 4.11 0.61 30.41
CA ASP A 253 4.03 1.87 31.15
C ASP A 253 4.48 3.11 30.34
N VAL A 254 4.15 3.16 29.04
CA VAL A 254 4.56 4.25 28.14
C VAL A 254 3.68 5.49 28.37
N GLN A 255 4.28 6.59 28.84
CA GLN A 255 3.53 7.79 29.19
C GLN A 255 3.41 8.79 28.03
N GLY A 256 2.20 9.35 27.83
CA GLY A 256 1.96 10.53 26.99
C GLY A 256 2.04 10.32 25.47
N MET A 257 2.13 9.08 24.99
CA MET A 257 2.36 8.75 23.56
C MET A 257 1.24 7.96 22.89
N MET A 258 0.18 7.62 23.64
CA MET A 258 -0.96 6.82 23.17
C MET A 258 -1.53 7.29 21.83
N TRP A 259 -1.96 8.54 21.74
CA TRP A 259 -2.61 9.05 20.52
C TRP A 259 -1.67 9.14 19.31
N ARG A 260 -0.38 9.41 19.55
CA ARG A 260 0.62 9.49 18.48
C ARG A 260 0.92 8.11 17.92
N HIS A 261 1.15 7.12 18.79
CA HIS A 261 1.33 5.72 18.38
C HIS A 261 0.08 5.17 17.71
N TRP A 262 -1.11 5.44 18.26
CA TRP A 262 -2.36 5.03 17.64
C TRP A 262 -2.52 5.61 16.23
N LEU A 263 -2.30 6.91 16.04
CA LEU A 263 -2.40 7.54 14.72
C LEU A 263 -1.43 6.92 13.70
N ILE A 264 -0.19 6.64 14.13
CA ILE A 264 0.82 6.02 13.25
C ILE A 264 0.40 4.60 12.88
N LEU A 265 0.09 3.75 13.86
CA LEU A 265 -0.30 2.36 13.61
C LEU A 265 -1.61 2.26 12.83
N PHE A 266 -2.58 3.14 13.10
CA PHE A 266 -3.80 3.27 12.30
C PHE A 266 -3.49 3.58 10.84
N THR A 267 -2.61 4.56 10.60
CA THR A 267 -2.21 4.94 9.23
C THR A 267 -1.49 3.79 8.52
N THR A 268 -0.63 3.04 9.23
CA THR A 268 0.01 1.82 8.72
C THR A 268 -1.01 0.73 8.39
N ALA A 269 -2.00 0.51 9.26
CA ALA A 269 -3.06 -0.47 9.04
C ALA A 269 -3.96 -0.08 7.85
N CYS A 270 -4.24 1.22 7.66
CA CYS A 270 -4.91 1.72 6.44
C CYS A 270 -4.13 1.38 5.16
N PHE A 271 -2.79 1.47 5.19
CA PHE A 271 -1.98 1.01 4.07
C PHE A 271 -2.09 -0.50 3.85
N GLY A 272 -2.01 -1.29 4.92
CA GLY A 272 -2.27 -2.73 4.86
C GLY A 272 -3.63 -3.05 4.22
N ASN A 273 -4.68 -2.34 4.63
CA ASN A 273 -6.03 -2.45 4.05
C ASN A 273 -6.04 -2.20 2.53
N MET A 274 -5.35 -1.16 2.08
CA MET A 274 -5.31 -0.81 0.66
C MET A 274 -4.54 -1.84 -0.16
N VAL A 275 -3.43 -2.36 0.37
CA VAL A 275 -2.68 -3.44 -0.28
C VAL A 275 -3.52 -4.72 -0.34
N GLY A 276 -4.15 -5.12 0.76
CA GLY A 276 -4.97 -6.32 0.81
C GLY A 276 -6.19 -6.22 -0.11
N LEU A 277 -6.85 -5.06 -0.20
CA LEU A 277 -7.91 -4.84 -1.20
C LEU A 277 -7.42 -5.00 -2.64
N ASN A 278 -6.22 -4.50 -2.98
CA ASN A 278 -5.63 -4.70 -4.29
C ASN A 278 -5.39 -6.20 -4.58
N ILE A 279 -4.80 -6.92 -3.63
CA ILE A 279 -4.59 -8.38 -3.71
C ILE A 279 -5.93 -9.10 -3.88
N SER A 280 -6.93 -8.73 -3.08
CA SER A 280 -8.28 -9.29 -3.10
C SER A 280 -8.96 -9.13 -4.47
N ALA A 281 -8.80 -7.96 -5.10
CA ALA A 281 -9.34 -7.69 -6.41
C ALA A 281 -8.57 -8.44 -7.53
N GLY A 282 -7.26 -8.62 -7.37
CA GLY A 282 -6.37 -9.21 -8.37
C GLY A 282 -6.34 -10.74 -8.41
N MET A 283 -6.49 -11.43 -7.27
CA MET A 283 -6.28 -12.88 -7.19
C MET A 283 -7.47 -13.70 -7.67
N ARG A 284 -7.20 -14.90 -8.19
CA ARG A 284 -8.23 -15.88 -8.61
C ARG A 284 -8.47 -17.01 -7.61
N SER A 285 -7.59 -17.21 -6.64
CA SER A 285 -7.73 -18.22 -5.59
C SER A 285 -7.37 -17.66 -4.22
N VAL A 286 -7.98 -18.22 -3.17
CA VAL A 286 -7.63 -17.88 -1.77
C VAL A 286 -6.20 -18.28 -1.44
N ILE A 287 -5.71 -19.39 -1.98
CA ILE A 287 -4.34 -19.87 -1.77
C ILE A 287 -3.33 -18.83 -2.29
N SER A 288 -3.55 -18.27 -3.48
CA SER A 288 -2.69 -17.23 -4.05
C SER A 288 -2.65 -15.97 -3.18
N ILE A 289 -3.76 -15.60 -2.54
CA ILE A 289 -3.82 -14.48 -1.61
C ILE A 289 -2.86 -14.74 -0.43
N TYR A 290 -2.93 -15.92 0.18
CA TYR A 290 -2.09 -16.25 1.33
C TYR A 290 -0.60 -16.36 0.99
N ILE A 291 -0.24 -16.80 -0.22
CA ILE A 291 1.16 -16.82 -0.68
C ILE A 291 1.72 -15.39 -0.85
N LEU A 292 0.88 -14.45 -1.31
CA LEU A 292 1.31 -13.06 -1.51
C LEU A 292 1.50 -12.27 -0.22
N ILE A 293 0.77 -12.61 0.84
CA ILE A 293 0.86 -11.88 2.11
C ILE A 293 2.31 -11.88 2.66
N PRO A 294 2.98 -13.02 2.86
CA PRO A 294 4.39 -13.04 3.27
C PRO A 294 5.33 -12.38 2.26
N LEU A 295 5.08 -12.54 0.95
CA LEU A 295 5.91 -11.93 -0.10
C LEU A 295 5.90 -10.39 -0.04
N VAL A 296 4.78 -9.80 0.40
CA VAL A 296 4.67 -8.35 0.65
C VAL A 296 5.33 -7.98 1.99
N LEU A 297 5.16 -8.80 3.03
CA LEU A 297 5.63 -8.46 4.38
C LEU A 297 7.15 -8.59 4.56
N VAL A 298 7.79 -9.62 3.99
CA VAL A 298 9.23 -9.87 4.18
C VAL A 298 10.09 -8.69 3.68
N PRO A 299 9.86 -8.12 2.47
CA PRO A 299 10.58 -6.93 2.03
C PRO A 299 10.35 -5.72 2.95
N GLN A 300 9.11 -5.52 3.42
CA GLN A 300 8.76 -4.46 4.36
C GLN A 300 9.52 -4.61 5.70
N LEU A 301 9.79 -5.85 6.13
CA LEU A 301 10.59 -6.14 7.33
C LEU A 301 12.07 -5.83 7.14
N LEU A 302 12.65 -6.32 6.04
CA LEU A 302 14.09 -6.23 5.79
C LEU A 302 14.51 -4.80 5.43
N LEU A 303 13.68 -4.08 4.68
CA LEU A 303 13.99 -2.75 4.13
C LEU A 303 13.35 -1.61 4.93
N GLY A 304 12.85 -1.90 6.14
CA GLY A 304 12.27 -0.92 7.07
C GLY A 304 13.31 -0.07 7.83
N GLY A 305 14.59 -0.45 7.83
CA GLY A 305 15.68 0.27 8.48
C GLY A 305 15.93 -0.07 9.96
N ALA A 306 15.04 -0.85 10.59
CA ALA A 306 15.18 -1.31 11.97
C ALA A 306 16.07 -2.56 12.09
N MET A 307 15.78 -3.60 11.30
CA MET A 307 16.50 -4.87 11.32
C MET A 307 17.87 -4.77 10.63
N ILE A 308 17.92 -4.04 9.51
CA ILE A 308 19.13 -3.80 8.72
C ILE A 308 19.28 -2.29 8.57
N ARG A 309 20.39 -1.74 9.04
CA ARG A 309 20.67 -0.31 8.88
C ARG A 309 20.90 0.02 7.41
N PHE A 310 20.33 1.11 6.94
CA PHE A 310 20.46 1.53 5.54
C PHE A 310 21.90 1.82 5.10
N ASP A 311 22.80 2.13 6.03
CA ASP A 311 24.22 2.37 5.77
C ASP A 311 25.03 1.07 5.58
N ASP A 312 24.49 -0.07 6.03
CA ASP A 312 25.10 -1.41 5.90
C ASP A 312 24.60 -2.18 4.66
N LEU A 313 23.61 -1.63 3.95
CA LEU A 313 23.16 -2.20 2.69
C LEU A 313 24.28 -2.20 1.65
N HIS A 314 24.19 -3.13 0.70
CA HIS A 314 25.13 -3.22 -0.42
C HIS A 314 25.31 -1.86 -1.12
N HIS A 315 26.54 -1.51 -1.50
CA HIS A 315 26.91 -0.18 -2.00
C HIS A 315 26.12 0.24 -3.26
N SER A 316 25.62 -0.71 -4.06
CA SER A 316 24.74 -0.44 -5.20
C SER A 316 23.36 0.09 -4.79
N LEU A 317 22.92 -0.16 -3.55
CA LEU A 317 21.59 0.17 -3.04
C LEU A 317 21.59 1.44 -2.17
N THR A 318 22.73 1.86 -1.62
CA THR A 318 22.83 3.00 -0.70
C THR A 318 23.96 3.94 -1.06
N ARG A 319 23.67 5.24 -1.07
CA ARG A 319 24.68 6.30 -1.19
C ARG A 319 25.14 6.83 0.17
N LYS A 320 24.63 6.26 1.28
CA LYS A 320 24.95 6.65 2.66
C LYS A 320 24.76 8.15 2.97
N VAL A 321 23.99 8.87 2.17
CA VAL A 321 23.66 10.29 2.40
C VAL A 321 22.22 10.42 2.91
N TYR A 322 21.30 9.78 2.18
CA TYR A 322 19.87 9.77 2.47
C TYR A 322 19.38 8.33 2.52
N VAL A 323 18.16 8.13 3.00
CA VAL A 323 17.50 6.82 2.93
C VAL A 323 17.43 6.36 1.46
N PRO A 324 17.76 5.08 1.18
CA PRO A 324 17.71 4.53 -0.17
C PRO A 324 16.28 4.51 -0.70
N VAL A 325 16.14 4.60 -2.03
CA VAL A 325 14.83 4.64 -2.70
C VAL A 325 13.99 3.40 -2.36
N LEU A 326 14.63 2.23 -2.25
CA LEU A 326 13.94 1.01 -1.82
C LEU A 326 13.32 1.15 -0.43
N GLY A 327 13.98 1.84 0.49
CA GLY A 327 13.43 2.16 1.82
C GLY A 327 12.32 3.21 1.77
N ASP A 328 12.39 4.17 0.83
CA ASP A 328 11.32 5.16 0.62
C ASP A 328 10.01 4.53 0.09
N VAL A 329 10.08 3.35 -0.53
CA VAL A 329 8.88 2.57 -0.96
C VAL A 329 8.24 1.80 0.21
N MET A 330 8.99 1.48 1.25
CA MET A 330 8.49 0.70 2.39
C MET A 330 7.70 1.57 3.37
N THR A 331 6.45 1.21 3.62
CA THR A 331 5.59 1.90 4.59
C THR A 331 6.06 1.68 6.02
N THR A 332 6.65 0.52 6.31
CA THR A 332 7.24 0.22 7.62
C THR A 332 8.35 1.19 7.97
N ARG A 333 9.19 1.58 7.01
CA ARG A 333 10.24 2.60 7.19
C ARG A 333 9.66 3.92 7.69
N TRP A 334 8.61 4.42 7.04
CA TRP A 334 8.02 5.72 7.37
C TRP A 334 7.34 5.69 8.73
N SER A 335 6.61 4.62 9.01
CA SER A 335 5.87 4.44 10.26
C SER A 335 6.83 4.24 11.44
N TYR A 336 7.88 3.45 11.25
CA TYR A 336 8.88 3.20 12.29
C TYR A 336 9.72 4.44 12.60
N GLU A 337 10.19 5.17 11.58
CA GLU A 337 10.89 6.44 11.78
C GLU A 337 9.99 7.45 12.52
N ALA A 338 8.70 7.51 12.18
CA ALA A 338 7.76 8.38 12.87
C ALA A 338 7.61 8.01 14.36
N MET A 339 7.47 6.72 14.69
CA MET A 339 7.37 6.27 16.08
C MET A 339 8.66 6.54 16.85
N ALA A 340 9.82 6.13 16.32
CA ALA A 340 11.11 6.27 17.00
C ALA A 340 11.46 7.75 17.25
N VAL A 341 11.33 8.61 16.24
CA VAL A 341 11.63 10.03 16.35
C VAL A 341 10.65 10.73 17.28
N GLU A 342 9.34 10.47 17.16
CA GLU A 342 8.33 11.14 17.99
C GLU A 342 8.46 10.72 19.46
N GLN A 343 8.72 9.44 19.72
CA GLN A 343 8.95 8.92 21.06
C GLN A 343 10.21 9.52 21.70
N PHE A 344 11.29 9.70 20.95
CA PHE A 344 12.51 10.35 21.46
C PHE A 344 12.36 11.86 21.64
N ARG A 345 11.77 12.55 20.65
CA ARG A 345 11.71 14.02 20.58
C ARG A 345 10.66 14.61 21.51
N SER A 346 9.47 14.03 21.50
CA SER A 346 8.28 14.70 22.01
C SER A 346 7.81 14.14 23.36
N ASN A 347 8.61 13.29 24.00
CA ASN A 347 8.34 12.79 25.35
C ASN A 347 8.50 13.91 26.37
N ARG A 348 7.86 13.75 27.54
CA ARG A 348 7.78 14.80 28.56
C ARG A 348 9.16 15.26 29.05
N TYR A 349 10.14 14.37 29.09
CA TYR A 349 11.51 14.67 29.49
C TYR A 349 12.27 15.45 28.41
N MET A 350 12.34 14.94 27.18
CA MET A 350 13.19 15.48 26.11
C MET A 350 12.59 16.73 25.44
N LYS A 351 11.27 16.87 25.41
CA LYS A 351 10.58 18.00 24.76
C LYS A 351 11.15 19.39 25.10
N PRO A 352 11.41 19.77 26.37
CA PRO A 352 12.02 21.06 26.69
C PRO A 352 13.48 21.18 26.25
N TYR A 353 14.24 20.08 26.21
CA TYR A 353 15.65 20.09 25.86
C TYR A 353 15.91 19.98 24.35
N PHE A 354 14.95 19.45 23.58
CA PHE A 354 15.17 18.95 22.23
C PHE A 354 15.85 19.93 21.27
N GLU A 355 15.33 21.16 21.12
CA GLU A 355 15.93 22.15 20.22
C GLU A 355 17.32 22.58 20.70
N THR A 356 17.54 22.65 22.02
CA THR A 356 18.85 23.00 22.59
C THR A 356 19.87 21.88 22.36
N GLU A 357 19.49 20.63 22.62
CA GLU A 357 20.29 19.43 22.36
C GLU A 357 20.66 19.30 20.87
N MET A 358 19.74 19.68 19.98
CA MET A 358 19.99 19.73 18.55
C MET A 358 21.12 20.70 18.19
N MET A 359 21.11 21.90 18.78
CA MET A 359 22.16 22.89 18.56
C MET A 359 23.48 22.48 19.23
N ILE A 360 23.43 21.90 20.43
CA ILE A 360 24.60 21.36 21.13
C ILE A 360 25.28 20.29 20.26
N SER A 361 24.54 19.28 19.80
CA SER A 361 25.07 18.20 18.95
C SER A 361 25.66 18.75 17.65
N ARG A 362 25.01 19.72 17.01
CA ARG A 362 25.52 20.37 15.79
C ARG A 362 26.88 21.03 16.02
N TYR A 363 27.00 21.90 17.03
CA TYR A 363 28.23 22.66 17.27
C TYR A 363 29.35 21.80 17.87
N ASP A 364 28.99 20.80 18.68
CA ASP A 364 29.93 19.79 19.14
C ASP A 364 30.51 19.01 17.96
N TRP A 365 29.65 18.53 17.05
CA TRP A 365 30.09 17.82 15.87
C TRP A 365 30.98 18.67 14.96
N GLN A 366 30.58 19.92 14.70
CA GLN A 366 31.37 20.86 13.90
C GLN A 366 32.76 21.11 14.51
N SER A 367 32.83 21.33 15.82
CA SER A 367 34.09 21.64 16.50
C SER A 367 34.98 20.42 16.76
N ALA A 368 34.40 19.27 17.11
CA ALA A 368 35.13 18.06 17.50
C ALA A 368 35.46 17.13 16.34
N PHE A 369 34.66 17.12 15.27
CA PHE A 369 34.86 16.22 14.13
C PHE A 369 35.11 16.96 12.82
N LEU A 370 34.24 17.91 12.43
CA LEU A 370 34.35 18.56 11.12
C LEU A 370 35.62 19.40 10.99
N VAL A 371 35.89 20.30 11.94
CA VAL A 371 37.06 21.18 11.86
C VAL A 371 38.38 20.39 11.86
N PRO A 372 38.62 19.42 12.76
CA PRO A 372 39.82 18.59 12.70
C PRO A 372 39.97 17.84 11.37
N GLU A 373 38.86 17.34 10.82
CA GLU A 373 38.86 16.65 9.53
C GLU A 373 39.17 17.61 8.38
N LEU A 374 38.65 18.83 8.37
CA LEU A 374 39.01 19.87 7.39
C LEU A 374 40.50 20.23 7.49
N LYS A 375 41.07 20.32 8.70
CA LYS A 375 42.52 20.53 8.87
C LYS A 375 43.32 19.35 8.30
N ARG A 376 42.84 18.12 8.45
CA ARG A 376 43.44 16.93 7.81
C ARG A 376 43.39 17.05 6.29
N LYS A 377 42.22 17.40 5.72
CA LYS A 377 42.05 17.61 4.28
C LYS A 377 42.93 18.72 3.72
N SER A 378 43.09 19.82 4.47
CA SER A 378 44.01 20.91 4.14
C SER A 378 45.45 20.42 4.01
N ARG A 379 45.95 19.62 4.97
CA ARG A 379 47.29 19.04 4.91
C ARG A 379 47.44 18.04 3.75
N GLU A 380 46.42 17.24 3.48
CA GLU A 380 46.38 16.32 2.34
C GLU A 380 46.47 17.07 1.00
N CYS A 381 45.76 18.19 0.85
CA CYS A 381 45.87 19.03 -0.34
C CYS A 381 47.29 19.54 -0.55
N ALA A 382 47.95 20.05 0.50
CA ALA A 382 49.32 20.53 0.40
C ALA A 382 50.32 19.42 0.05
N TRP A 383 50.10 18.20 0.56
CA TRP A 383 50.94 17.05 0.23
C TRP A 383 50.71 16.53 -1.20
N ALA A 384 49.45 16.49 -1.64
CA ALA A 384 49.04 16.00 -2.97
C ALA A 384 49.31 17.01 -4.09
N ALA A 385 49.57 18.28 -3.76
CA ALA A 385 49.86 19.33 -4.72
C ALA A 385 51.03 18.94 -5.65
N GLY A 386 50.81 19.03 -6.96
CA GLY A 386 51.81 18.69 -7.97
C GLY A 386 52.00 17.19 -8.25
N ARG A 387 51.20 16.29 -7.62
CA ARG A 387 51.27 14.84 -7.85
C ARG A 387 50.08 14.36 -8.72
N PRO A 388 50.31 13.94 -9.98
CA PRO A 388 49.23 13.53 -10.89
C PRO A 388 48.37 12.38 -10.36
N GLU A 389 48.98 11.44 -9.64
CA GLU A 389 48.33 10.26 -9.04
C GLU A 389 47.23 10.59 -8.04
N TYR A 390 47.30 11.77 -7.41
CA TYR A 390 46.35 12.20 -6.35
C TYR A 390 45.44 13.34 -6.80
N LEU A 391 45.39 13.63 -8.10
CA LEU A 391 44.65 14.79 -8.63
C LEU A 391 43.16 14.77 -8.27
N GLU A 392 42.54 13.60 -8.28
CA GLU A 392 41.11 13.45 -7.93
C GLU A 392 40.86 13.76 -6.44
N VAL A 393 41.67 13.19 -5.55
CA VAL A 393 41.61 13.44 -4.10
C VAL A 393 41.90 14.90 -3.78
N TYR A 394 42.90 15.49 -4.44
CA TYR A 394 43.27 16.89 -4.31
C TYR A 394 42.10 17.82 -4.66
N ARG A 395 41.48 17.63 -5.84
CA ARG A 395 40.32 18.42 -6.28
C ARG A 395 39.12 18.23 -5.36
N SER A 396 38.82 17.00 -4.99
CA SER A 396 37.72 16.67 -4.06
C SER A 396 37.90 17.36 -2.71
N ASN A 397 39.11 17.34 -2.15
CA ASN A 397 39.40 17.95 -0.86
C ASN A 397 39.33 19.49 -0.92
N LEU A 398 39.78 20.14 -2.01
CA LEU A 398 39.62 21.59 -2.18
C LEU A 398 38.15 22.01 -2.24
N ILE A 399 37.30 21.26 -2.95
CA ILE A 399 35.85 21.51 -3.00
C ILE A 399 35.22 21.42 -1.60
N LYS A 400 35.63 20.43 -0.80
CA LYS A 400 35.17 20.28 0.60
C LYS A 400 35.60 21.46 1.46
N LEU A 401 36.85 21.89 1.35
CA LEU A 401 37.37 23.05 2.08
C LEU A 401 36.60 24.31 1.71
N GLU A 402 36.44 24.61 0.43
CA GLU A 402 35.68 25.78 -0.04
C GLU A 402 34.24 25.76 0.50
N THR A 403 33.55 24.62 0.36
CA THR A 403 32.14 24.49 0.76
C THR A 403 31.97 24.64 2.26
N HIS A 404 32.69 23.85 3.06
CA HIS A 404 32.48 23.83 4.51
C HIS A 404 33.01 25.09 5.18
N ILE A 405 34.15 25.64 4.73
CA ILE A 405 34.64 26.90 5.29
C ILE A 405 33.65 28.01 4.96
N GLY A 406 33.10 28.09 3.74
CA GLY A 406 32.06 29.07 3.41
C GLY A 406 30.82 28.97 4.30
N GLU A 407 30.32 27.76 4.54
CA GLU A 407 29.15 27.51 5.41
C GLU A 407 29.43 27.86 6.87
N LEU A 408 30.55 27.37 7.43
CA LEU A 408 30.94 27.64 8.82
C LEU A 408 31.19 29.13 9.07
N SER A 409 31.79 29.82 8.09
CA SER A 409 32.10 31.26 8.22
C SER A 409 30.84 32.11 8.19
N LYS A 410 29.87 31.77 7.33
CA LYS A 410 28.55 32.40 7.31
C LYS A 410 27.80 32.20 8.62
N GLU A 411 27.89 31.02 9.21
CA GLU A 411 27.27 30.72 10.50
C GLU A 411 27.97 31.42 11.68
N ALA A 412 29.30 31.48 11.66
CA ALA A 412 30.11 32.13 12.69
C ALA A 412 30.14 33.67 12.58
N GLY A 413 29.73 34.23 11.44
CA GLY A 413 29.86 35.66 11.15
C GLY A 413 31.31 36.12 10.95
N LEU A 414 32.19 35.21 10.51
CA LEU A 414 33.61 35.50 10.21
C LEU A 414 33.81 35.66 8.70
N ASP A 415 34.70 36.55 8.29
CA ASP A 415 35.05 36.74 6.88
C ASP A 415 36.04 35.64 6.43
N PRO A 416 35.71 34.80 5.42
CA PRO A 416 36.60 33.76 4.92
C PRO A 416 37.54 34.23 3.81
N ALA A 417 37.55 35.51 3.42
CA ALA A 417 38.23 36.01 2.23
C ALA A 417 39.69 35.55 2.09
N GLN A 418 40.47 35.59 3.19
CA GLN A 418 41.87 35.18 3.19
C GLN A 418 42.03 33.67 2.93
N ALA A 419 41.25 32.84 3.63
CA ALA A 419 41.26 31.39 3.45
C ALA A 419 40.75 31.00 2.05
N MET A 420 39.69 31.63 1.57
CA MET A 420 39.12 31.37 0.23
C MET A 420 40.09 31.72 -0.90
N ARG A 421 40.85 32.80 -0.74
CA ARG A 421 41.85 33.22 -1.74
C ARG A 421 42.93 32.15 -1.93
N VAL A 422 43.41 31.57 -0.84
CA VAL A 422 44.46 30.54 -0.91
C VAL A 422 43.93 29.18 -1.34
N ILE A 423 42.68 28.84 -1.01
CA ILE A 423 42.01 27.61 -1.49
C ILE A 423 41.82 27.64 -3.02
N LYS A 424 41.51 28.82 -3.58
CA LYS A 424 41.28 29.00 -5.02
C LYS A 424 42.56 29.13 -5.85
N LYS A 425 43.73 29.25 -5.21
CA LYS A 425 45.01 29.39 -5.90
C LYS A 425 45.61 28.00 -6.14
N GLU A 426 46.00 27.73 -7.37
CA GLU A 426 46.73 26.51 -7.74
C GLU A 426 48.23 26.83 -7.98
N PRO A 427 49.17 26.03 -7.46
CA PRO A 427 48.97 24.89 -6.55
C PRO A 427 48.68 25.34 -5.10
N PHE A 428 47.94 24.52 -4.35
CA PHE A 428 47.69 24.72 -2.92
C PHE A 428 48.95 24.35 -2.14
N THR A 429 49.71 25.36 -1.72
CA THR A 429 51.02 25.18 -1.06
C THR A 429 50.90 24.85 0.44
N THR A 430 52.01 24.45 1.06
CA THR A 430 52.09 24.28 2.52
C THR A 430 51.74 25.56 3.27
N ASP A 431 52.15 26.73 2.77
CA ASP A 431 51.78 28.03 3.35
C ASP A 431 50.27 28.30 3.27
N ALA A 432 49.64 27.93 2.14
CA ALA A 432 48.19 27.97 2.01
C ALA A 432 47.51 27.07 3.05
N SER A 433 48.06 25.88 3.32
CA SER A 433 47.56 24.99 4.38
C SER A 433 47.66 25.61 5.77
N TYR A 434 48.77 26.29 6.10
CA TYR A 434 48.91 27.01 7.37
C TYR A 434 47.86 28.11 7.54
N ILE A 435 47.66 28.93 6.51
CA ILE A 435 46.64 30.00 6.52
C ILE A 435 45.22 29.41 6.72
N VAL A 436 44.89 28.33 6.00
CA VAL A 436 43.60 27.66 6.14
C VAL A 436 43.44 27.05 7.55
N ASN A 437 44.48 26.43 8.10
CA ASN A 437 44.40 25.81 9.41
C ASN A 437 44.25 26.84 10.54
N ASP A 438 44.94 27.98 10.46
CA ASP A 438 44.80 29.10 11.42
C ASP A 438 43.39 29.73 11.37
N TYR A 439 42.83 29.86 10.16
CA TYR A 439 41.44 30.27 9.99
C TYR A 439 40.45 29.25 10.59
N LEU A 440 40.68 27.96 10.37
CA LEU A 440 39.91 26.88 10.97
C LEU A 440 40.00 26.87 12.50
N ASP A 441 41.16 27.20 13.09
CA ASP A 441 41.34 27.41 14.53
C ASP A 441 40.49 28.57 15.05
N SER A 442 40.44 29.67 14.32
CA SER A 442 39.60 30.83 14.65
C SER A 442 38.10 30.48 14.59
N LEU A 443 37.67 29.76 13.54
CA LEU A 443 36.31 29.23 13.44
C LEU A 443 35.98 28.29 14.61
N GLN A 444 36.90 27.37 14.96
CA GLN A 444 36.70 26.41 16.04
C GLN A 444 36.44 27.12 17.37
N LYS A 445 37.19 28.19 17.68
CA LYS A 445 36.99 29.01 18.88
C LYS A 445 35.59 29.63 18.92
N VAL A 446 35.14 30.25 17.82
CA VAL A 446 33.80 30.86 17.75
C VAL A 446 32.71 29.81 17.90
N ILE A 447 32.81 28.70 17.17
CA ILE A 447 31.86 27.57 17.27
C ILE A 447 31.80 27.04 18.71
N ARG A 448 32.95 26.92 19.39
CA ARG A 448 33.00 26.46 20.78
C ARG A 448 32.32 27.44 21.74
N VAL A 449 32.43 28.74 21.51
CA VAL A 449 31.69 29.76 22.29
C VAL A 449 30.18 29.60 22.11
N ILE A 450 29.71 29.38 20.87
CA ILE A 450 28.28 29.16 20.58
C ILE A 450 27.79 27.86 21.25
N TYR A 451 28.57 26.78 21.18
CA TYR A 451 28.30 25.53 21.90
C TYR A 451 28.11 25.78 23.40
N LEU A 452 29.03 26.52 24.05
CA LEU A 452 28.95 26.81 25.48
C LEU A 452 27.70 27.60 25.86
N ARG A 453 27.25 28.54 25.00
CA ARG A 453 25.99 29.27 25.20
C ARG A 453 24.78 28.33 25.20
N HIS A 454 24.71 27.40 24.26
CA HIS A 454 23.62 26.42 24.22
C HIS A 454 23.69 25.41 25.37
N SER A 455 24.90 24.98 25.77
CA SER A 455 25.07 24.16 26.98
C SER A 455 24.58 24.88 28.23
N ALA A 456 24.91 26.16 28.39
CA ALA A 456 24.43 26.96 29.51
C ALA A 456 22.89 27.15 29.48
N ALA A 457 22.31 27.27 28.27
CA ALA A 457 20.86 27.32 28.10
C ALA A 457 20.19 26.00 28.53
N ARG A 458 20.75 24.84 28.17
CA ARG A 458 20.29 23.52 28.64
C ARG A 458 20.33 23.45 30.16
N ASP A 459 21.44 23.87 30.78
CA ASP A 459 21.59 23.84 32.23
C ASP A 459 20.59 24.79 32.93
N SER A 460 20.28 25.93 32.29
CA SER A 460 19.23 26.84 32.74
C SER A 460 17.84 26.19 32.72
N ILE A 461 17.51 25.45 31.64
CA ILE A 461 16.28 24.67 31.55
C ILE A 461 16.22 23.66 32.70
N THR A 462 17.29 22.89 32.93
CA THR A 462 17.38 21.93 34.03
C THR A 462 17.14 22.61 35.38
N ARG A 463 17.85 23.70 35.67
CA ARG A 463 17.68 24.47 36.92
C ARG A 463 16.24 24.96 37.08
N SER A 464 15.61 25.44 36.02
CA SER A 464 14.23 25.92 36.06
C SER A 464 13.21 24.81 36.37
N ILE A 465 13.43 23.60 35.86
CA ILE A 465 12.57 22.45 36.11
C ILE A 465 12.77 21.91 37.53
N VAL A 466 14.02 21.81 37.96
CA VAL A 466 14.39 21.36 39.32
C VAL A 466 13.85 22.34 40.37
N ALA A 467 13.95 23.65 40.14
CA ALA A 467 13.40 24.66 41.05
C ALA A 467 11.87 24.59 41.18
N ARG A 468 11.16 24.10 40.16
CA ARG A 468 9.68 23.99 40.16
C ARG A 468 9.18 22.66 40.72
N THR A 469 9.92 21.58 40.49
CA THR A 469 9.39 20.20 40.65
C THR A 469 10.22 19.36 41.61
N GLY A 470 11.44 19.77 41.94
CA GLY A 470 12.41 18.97 42.68
C GLY A 470 13.28 18.09 41.76
N GLN A 471 14.44 17.70 42.27
CA GLN A 471 15.41 16.87 41.55
C GLN A 471 14.90 15.43 41.34
N ASP A 472 14.32 14.85 42.38
CA ASP A 472 13.83 13.46 42.35
C ASP A 472 12.70 13.29 41.33
N GLU A 473 11.82 14.28 41.22
CA GLU A 473 10.73 14.25 40.24
C GLU A 473 11.24 14.39 38.80
N LEU A 474 12.32 15.15 38.57
CA LEU A 474 12.96 15.18 37.25
C LEU A 474 13.54 13.81 36.87
N VAL A 475 14.12 13.09 37.84
CA VAL A 475 14.61 11.71 37.64
C VAL A 475 13.44 10.76 37.34
N ASN A 476 12.32 10.87 38.05
CA ASN A 476 11.10 10.09 37.79
C ASN A 476 10.54 10.36 36.38
N ILE A 477 10.46 11.64 35.98
CA ILE A 477 10.01 12.02 34.64
C ILE A 477 10.94 11.40 33.58
N ARG A 478 12.26 11.42 33.81
CA ARG A 478 13.23 10.79 32.89
C ARG A 478 13.03 9.29 32.81
N THR A 479 13.01 8.59 33.94
CA THR A 479 12.89 7.11 34.00
C THR A 479 11.58 6.61 33.39
N ALA A 480 10.49 7.37 33.53
CA ALA A 480 9.18 7.02 32.98
C ALA A 480 8.96 7.38 31.50
N ASN A 481 9.76 8.30 30.92
CA ASN A 481 9.49 8.85 29.58
C ASN A 481 10.64 8.69 28.58
N HIS A 482 11.87 8.48 29.04
CA HIS A 482 13.06 8.41 28.19
C HIS A 482 13.64 7.00 28.21
N ASN A 483 13.63 6.32 27.07
CA ASN A 483 14.21 4.99 26.91
C ASN A 483 15.66 5.10 26.39
N ASN A 484 16.62 4.54 27.14
CA ASN A 484 18.04 4.65 26.86
C ASN A 484 18.43 3.90 25.58
N GLU A 485 17.90 2.69 25.36
CA GLU A 485 18.20 1.90 24.17
C GLU A 485 17.69 2.56 22.89
N LEU A 486 16.47 3.12 22.93
CA LEU A 486 15.92 3.91 21.84
C LEU A 486 16.80 5.12 21.56
N ALA A 487 17.21 5.85 22.60
CA ALA A 487 18.11 6.99 22.47
C ALA A 487 19.43 6.60 21.81
N ASP A 488 20.05 5.50 22.24
CA ASP A 488 21.31 5.01 21.67
C ASP A 488 21.18 4.63 20.19
N MET A 489 20.03 4.04 19.82
CA MET A 489 19.71 3.71 18.43
C MET A 489 19.52 4.97 17.57
N VAL A 490 18.67 5.92 17.99
CA VAL A 490 18.37 7.12 17.19
C VAL A 490 19.47 8.17 17.22
N LEU A 491 20.39 8.09 18.18
CA LEU A 491 21.62 8.90 18.24
C LEU A 491 22.82 8.18 17.59
N SER A 492 22.66 6.94 17.13
CA SER A 492 23.74 6.15 16.54
C SER A 492 24.99 6.10 17.45
N ARG A 493 24.81 5.91 18.76
CA ARG A 493 25.92 5.96 19.73
C ARG A 493 26.93 4.83 19.51
N THR A 494 26.46 3.65 19.12
CA THR A 494 27.23 2.44 18.86
C THR A 494 28.01 2.46 17.53
N VAL A 495 27.77 3.46 16.66
CA VAL A 495 28.44 3.55 15.35
C VAL A 495 29.85 4.11 15.50
N GLN A 496 30.85 3.34 15.07
CA GLN A 496 32.25 3.74 15.12
C GLN A 496 32.58 4.89 14.15
N LYS A 497 32.07 4.85 12.91
CA LYS A 497 32.28 5.91 11.92
C LYS A 497 31.27 7.05 12.12
N LYS A 498 31.70 8.10 12.83
CA LYS A 498 30.92 9.31 13.12
C LYS A 498 30.81 10.29 11.94
N LEU A 499 31.60 10.07 10.89
CA LEU A 499 31.57 10.85 9.65
C LEU A 499 31.62 9.94 8.42
N TYR A 500 31.04 10.42 7.33
CA TYR A 500 31.15 9.81 6.01
C TYR A 500 31.67 10.83 5.00
N ASP A 501 32.81 10.53 4.40
CA ASP A 501 33.45 11.38 3.40
C ASP A 501 32.92 11.04 2.00
N THR A 502 32.31 12.02 1.33
CA THR A 502 31.86 11.92 -0.07
C THR A 502 32.74 12.79 -0.95
N ASP A 503 32.66 12.68 -2.28
CA ASP A 503 33.51 13.48 -3.18
C ASP A 503 33.35 15.00 -3.01
N LYS A 504 32.19 15.45 -2.52
CA LYS A 504 31.88 16.89 -2.39
C LYS A 504 31.71 17.37 -0.95
N ARG A 505 31.41 16.47 0.00
CA ARG A 505 31.05 16.87 1.36
C ARG A 505 31.33 15.79 2.41
N ILE A 506 31.82 16.21 3.57
CA ILE A 506 31.82 15.41 4.80
C ILE A 506 30.42 15.46 5.44
N ILE A 507 29.84 14.29 5.71
CA ILE A 507 28.48 14.13 6.25
C ILE A 507 28.56 13.62 7.68
N GLN A 508 27.79 14.24 8.58
CA GLN A 508 27.59 13.79 9.95
C GLN A 508 26.84 12.45 9.98
N LYS A 509 27.38 11.49 10.72
CA LYS A 509 26.75 10.19 10.99
C LYS A 509 26.43 9.94 12.47
N SER A 510 26.86 10.85 13.34
CA SER A 510 26.45 10.89 14.74
C SER A 510 25.13 11.61 14.92
N ASP A 511 24.38 11.22 15.94
CA ASP A 511 23.20 11.90 16.44
C ASP A 511 22.13 12.22 15.36
N PRO A 512 21.73 11.28 14.48
CA PRO A 512 20.85 11.60 13.36
C PRO A 512 19.51 12.23 13.77
N VAL A 513 18.95 11.87 14.92
CA VAL A 513 17.73 12.50 15.44
C VAL A 513 17.91 13.96 15.88
N LEU A 514 19.14 14.39 16.14
CA LEU A 514 19.50 15.77 16.46
C LEU A 514 20.15 16.49 15.26
N MET A 515 20.31 15.81 14.14
CA MET A 515 20.93 16.37 12.95
C MET A 515 19.88 17.06 12.07
N LEU A 516 20.21 18.27 11.62
CA LEU A 516 19.39 19.02 10.65
C LEU A 516 19.35 18.31 9.29
N PRO A 517 18.18 18.23 8.63
CA PRO A 517 18.07 17.62 7.31
C PRO A 517 18.87 18.42 6.26
N GLY A 518 19.70 17.72 5.48
CA GLY A 518 20.55 18.33 4.46
C GLY A 518 19.85 18.70 3.14
N SER A 519 18.65 18.18 2.87
CA SER A 519 17.92 18.41 1.62
C SER A 519 16.60 19.15 1.85
N ARG A 520 16.19 19.92 0.84
CA ARG A 520 14.95 20.72 0.80
C ARG A 520 13.84 20.08 -0.04
N THR A 521 14.01 18.84 -0.51
CA THR A 521 13.05 18.15 -1.38
C THR A 521 12.21 17.11 -0.64
N GLY A 522 12.21 17.11 0.69
CA GLY A 522 11.56 16.11 1.54
C GLY A 522 12.43 14.89 1.85
N ARG A 523 13.45 14.58 1.04
CA ARG A 523 14.44 13.53 1.37
C ARG A 523 15.32 13.98 2.53
N ALA A 524 15.62 13.07 3.45
CA ALA A 524 16.53 13.32 4.56
C ALA A 524 17.22 12.01 4.98
N HIS A 525 18.19 12.12 5.89
CA HIS A 525 18.75 10.96 6.59
C HIS A 525 17.67 10.28 7.45
N PHE A 526 17.92 9.02 7.78
CA PHE A 526 17.04 8.25 8.65
C PHE A 526 17.06 8.83 10.07
N TYR A 527 15.90 8.90 10.70
CA TYR A 527 15.65 9.53 12.00
C TYR A 527 15.75 11.05 12.02
N ALA A 528 15.86 11.74 10.88
CA ALA A 528 15.87 13.21 10.90
C ALA A 528 14.65 13.74 11.68
N PRO A 529 14.80 14.78 12.52
CA PRO A 529 13.73 15.26 13.38
C PRO A 529 12.62 16.02 12.67
N PHE A 530 12.94 16.54 11.49
CA PHE A 530 12.02 17.18 10.58
C PHE A 530 12.48 16.99 9.14
N LYS A 531 11.55 17.21 8.22
CA LYS A 531 11.76 17.18 6.78
C LYS A 531 11.48 18.57 6.22
N MET A 532 12.21 18.95 5.19
CA MET A 532 12.11 20.28 4.58
C MET A 532 11.50 20.16 3.17
N ILE A 533 10.47 20.95 2.89
CA ILE A 533 9.94 21.16 1.54
C ILE A 533 10.15 22.64 1.19
N GLY A 534 11.16 22.92 0.38
CA GLY A 534 11.64 24.29 0.18
C GLY A 534 12.11 24.91 1.49
N ASN A 535 11.36 25.90 2.00
CA ASN A 535 11.62 26.56 3.29
C ASN A 535 10.68 26.07 4.42
N LEU A 536 9.71 25.21 4.10
CA LEU A 536 8.74 24.72 5.09
C LEU A 536 9.34 23.58 5.92
N ARG A 537 9.40 23.77 7.26
CA ARG A 537 9.82 22.77 8.24
C ARG A 537 8.61 21.95 8.69
N ILE A 538 8.57 20.67 8.35
CA ILE A 538 7.51 19.74 8.75
C ILE A 538 8.10 18.69 9.70
N SER A 539 7.47 18.45 10.85
CA SER A 539 7.91 17.39 11.77
C SER A 539 7.84 16.03 11.09
N THR A 540 8.75 15.14 11.45
CA THR A 540 8.83 13.79 10.87
C THR A 540 7.55 12.98 11.05
N LEU A 541 6.83 13.12 12.16
CA LEU A 541 5.52 12.52 12.36
C LEU A 541 4.57 12.85 11.20
N TRP A 542 4.22 14.13 11.03
CA TRP A 542 3.27 14.58 10.02
C TRP A 542 3.74 14.32 8.59
N PHE A 543 5.02 14.54 8.31
CA PHE A 543 5.57 14.28 6.96
C PHE A 543 5.44 12.80 6.61
N ASN A 544 5.87 11.91 7.50
CA ASN A 544 5.83 10.47 7.26
C ASN A 544 4.39 9.98 7.10
N MET A 545 3.45 10.47 7.93
CA MET A 545 2.03 10.12 7.79
C MET A 545 1.47 10.59 6.45
N MET A 546 1.79 11.81 6.01
CA MET A 546 1.38 12.32 4.71
C MET A 546 1.89 11.44 3.56
N VAL A 547 3.14 10.97 3.62
CA VAL A 547 3.68 10.05 2.61
C VAL A 547 2.90 8.73 2.57
N VAL A 548 2.58 8.13 3.72
CA VAL A 548 1.78 6.90 3.77
C VAL A 548 0.36 7.13 3.21
N TRP A 549 -0.26 8.28 3.49
CA TRP A 549 -1.55 8.63 2.90
C TRP A 549 -1.48 8.87 1.38
N LEU A 550 -0.37 9.42 0.86
CA LEU A 550 -0.13 9.50 -0.58
C LEU A 550 0.00 8.09 -1.20
N MET A 551 0.67 7.16 -0.51
CA MET A 551 0.72 5.75 -0.93
C MET A 551 -0.69 5.12 -0.94
N ASN A 552 -1.54 5.44 0.03
CA ASN A 552 -2.94 4.98 0.06
C ASN A 552 -3.75 5.52 -1.12
N ILE A 553 -3.57 6.80 -1.48
CA ILE A 553 -4.22 7.38 -2.65
C ILE A 553 -3.75 6.69 -3.93
N PHE A 554 -2.45 6.43 -4.07
CA PHE A 554 -1.91 5.67 -5.19
C PHE A 554 -2.54 4.27 -5.26
N LEU A 555 -2.59 3.53 -4.15
CA LEU A 555 -3.21 2.21 -4.09
C LEU A 555 -4.73 2.24 -4.34
N PHE A 556 -5.40 3.35 -4.04
CA PHE A 556 -6.80 3.53 -4.39
C PHE A 556 -6.97 3.66 -5.90
N VAL A 557 -6.09 4.40 -6.57
CA VAL A 557 -6.08 4.49 -8.04
C VAL A 557 -5.83 3.12 -8.66
N THR A 558 -4.84 2.36 -8.16
CA THR A 558 -4.57 1.01 -8.69
C THR A 558 -5.76 0.06 -8.51
N LEU A 559 -6.45 0.16 -7.37
CA LEU A 559 -7.65 -0.62 -7.07
C LEU A 559 -8.84 -0.21 -7.93
N TYR A 560 -9.04 1.10 -8.12
CA TYR A 560 -10.14 1.64 -8.91
C TYR A 560 -10.09 1.13 -10.35
N PHE A 561 -8.90 1.10 -10.94
CA PHE A 561 -8.66 0.63 -12.30
C PHE A 561 -8.35 -0.87 -12.41
N ASN A 562 -8.39 -1.65 -11.32
CA ASN A 562 -8.05 -3.08 -11.32
C ASN A 562 -6.65 -3.38 -11.91
N LEU A 563 -5.66 -2.50 -11.71
CA LEU A 563 -4.36 -2.62 -12.38
C LEU A 563 -3.64 -3.92 -12.04
N LEU A 564 -3.76 -4.42 -10.80
CA LEU A 564 -3.14 -5.68 -10.41
C LEU A 564 -3.73 -6.87 -11.18
N ASN A 565 -5.06 -6.93 -11.34
CA ASN A 565 -5.70 -7.98 -12.13
C ASN A 565 -5.26 -7.91 -13.60
N LEU A 566 -5.18 -6.71 -14.16
CA LEU A 566 -4.70 -6.49 -15.52
C LEU A 566 -3.26 -6.99 -15.69
N PHE A 567 -2.37 -6.63 -14.78
CA PHE A 567 -0.97 -7.06 -14.78
C PHE A 567 -0.82 -8.58 -14.71
N ILE A 568 -1.57 -9.24 -13.83
CA ILE A 568 -1.54 -10.71 -13.71
C ILE A 568 -2.08 -11.37 -14.97
N SER A 569 -3.19 -10.86 -15.52
CA SER A 569 -3.74 -11.37 -16.78
C SER A 569 -2.79 -11.19 -17.96
N LEU A 570 -1.94 -10.15 -17.93
CA LEU A 570 -0.88 -9.94 -18.90
C LEU A 570 0.23 -10.97 -18.72
N ILE A 571 0.69 -11.22 -17.50
CA ILE A 571 1.70 -12.25 -17.20
C ILE A 571 1.21 -13.63 -17.63
N GLU A 572 -0.04 -13.99 -17.33
CA GLU A 572 -0.63 -15.26 -17.76
C GLU A 572 -0.68 -15.42 -19.28
N ARG A 573 -0.76 -14.31 -20.03
CA ARG A 573 -0.74 -14.31 -21.50
C ARG A 573 0.68 -14.38 -22.08
N ILE A 574 1.71 -14.01 -21.31
CA ILE A 574 3.10 -14.15 -21.73
C ILE A 574 3.45 -15.63 -21.66
N LYS A 575 3.33 -16.32 -22.80
CA LYS A 575 3.86 -17.68 -22.97
C LYS A 575 5.38 -17.63 -22.76
N ILE A 576 5.86 -18.17 -21.65
CA ILE A 576 7.28 -18.46 -21.48
C ILE A 576 7.59 -19.65 -22.39
N PRO A 577 8.47 -19.52 -23.39
CA PRO A 577 8.83 -20.65 -24.25
C PRO A 577 9.34 -21.80 -23.37
N GLY A 578 8.64 -22.93 -23.36
CA GLY A 578 8.98 -24.12 -22.55
C GLY A 578 8.02 -24.47 -21.40
N PHE A 579 7.02 -23.64 -21.09
CA PHE A 579 6.00 -23.96 -20.07
C PHE A 579 4.56 -23.64 -20.58
N GLY A 580 3.76 -24.68 -20.86
CA GLY A 580 2.29 -24.59 -20.88
C GLY A 580 1.60 -24.53 -22.26
N SER A 581 0.53 -25.33 -22.38
CA SER A 581 -0.14 -25.87 -23.58
C SER A 581 -0.49 -24.91 -24.72
N ASP A 582 -0.27 -25.40 -25.95
CA ASP A 582 -0.79 -24.85 -27.19
C ASP A 582 -2.30 -24.97 -27.30
N ARG A 583 -3.00 -23.88 -26.97
CA ARG A 583 -4.26 -23.54 -27.65
C ARG A 583 -4.10 -22.19 -28.32
N VAL A 584 -4.11 -22.22 -29.65
CA VAL A 584 -4.17 -21.04 -30.52
C VAL A 584 -5.59 -20.52 -30.45
N VAL A 585 -5.82 -19.41 -29.75
CA VAL A 585 -7.08 -18.67 -29.84
C VAL A 585 -6.94 -17.66 -30.99
N PRO A 586 -7.81 -17.69 -32.00
CA PRO A 586 -7.64 -16.84 -33.18
C PRO A 586 -7.91 -15.36 -32.90
N PRO A 587 -7.36 -14.44 -33.72
CA PRO A 587 -7.36 -13.00 -33.45
C PRO A 587 -8.74 -12.32 -33.37
N TRP A 588 -9.81 -12.93 -33.88
CA TRP A 588 -11.15 -12.35 -33.90
C TRP A 588 -11.89 -12.42 -32.55
N GLU A 589 -11.41 -13.21 -31.59
CA GLU A 589 -11.93 -13.19 -30.21
C GLU A 589 -11.39 -12.00 -29.37
N LEU A 590 -10.49 -11.18 -29.92
CA LEU A 590 -9.88 -10.05 -29.23
C LEU A 590 -10.73 -8.75 -29.25
N ILE A 591 -11.89 -8.73 -29.93
CA ILE A 591 -12.70 -7.51 -30.15
C ILE A 591 -14.11 -7.59 -29.51
N LYS A 592 -14.29 -8.38 -28.45
CA LYS A 592 -15.45 -8.27 -27.54
C LYS A 592 -14.98 -8.19 -26.10
#